data_AF-A0A969UMC9-F1
#
_entry.id   AF-A0A969UMC9-F1
#
_cell.length_a   1.000
_cell.length_b   1.000
_cell.length_c   1.000
_cell.angle_alpha   90.00
_cell.angle_beta   90.00
_cell.angle_gamma   90.00
#
_symmetry.space_group_name_H-M   'P 1'
#
loop_
_entity.id
_entity.type
_entity.pdbx_description
1 polymer ?
#
loop_
_entity_poly.entity_id
_entity_poly.type
_entity_poly.pdbx_seq_one_letter_code
_entity_poly.pdbx_strand_id
1 'polypeptide(L)'
;MFIDYITLMLINLVAGLVLLAAYVYFGLDEPNQKRWIPGFGVVGAISLVTGLHMTFTWPVIGSFNIAYGETSVLFGILLTGTSLALAMGWELITLSIYGFFAGLVLLLIGARFINLGLTPMPLRVGVAFILVGLGGVFSAPTLYLKKNRLLRTIGAIVLIVAALIFLSIGLDAYWTHLATFSTWKPLPSR
;
A
#
# COMPACT_ATOMS: atom_id res chain seq x y z
N MET A 1 -5.01 -11.19 -23.13
CA MET A 1 -5.59 -11.15 -21.77
C MET A 1 -4.52 -11.68 -20.83
N PHE A 2 -3.99 -10.82 -19.97
CA PHE A 2 -2.86 -11.14 -19.10
C PHE A 2 -3.42 -11.55 -17.73
N ILE A 3 -2.85 -12.59 -17.14
CA ILE A 3 -3.21 -12.97 -15.77
C ILE A 3 -2.38 -12.08 -14.84
N ASP A 4 -3.06 -11.25 -14.07
CA ASP A 4 -2.46 -10.47 -13.00
C ASP A 4 -3.27 -10.60 -11.71
N TYR A 5 -2.69 -10.12 -10.62
CA TYR A 5 -3.26 -10.17 -9.29
C TYR A 5 -3.34 -8.76 -8.67
N ILE A 6 -3.51 -7.72 -9.51
CA ILE A 6 -3.65 -6.33 -9.05
C ILE A 6 -4.86 -6.20 -8.11
N THR A 7 -5.94 -6.94 -8.36
CA THR A 7 -7.12 -6.96 -7.48
C THR A 7 -6.78 -7.40 -6.04
N LEU A 8 -5.96 -8.45 -5.89
CA LEU A 8 -5.43 -8.89 -4.59
C LEU A 8 -4.54 -7.81 -3.97
N MET A 9 -3.62 -7.23 -4.75
CA MET A 9 -2.71 -6.19 -4.28
C MET A 9 -3.46 -4.96 -3.78
N LEU A 10 -4.53 -4.53 -4.47
CA LEU A 10 -5.36 -3.40 -4.09
C LEU A 10 -6.09 -3.64 -2.76
N ILE A 11 -6.73 -4.79 -2.57
CA ILE A 11 -7.42 -5.09 -1.30
C ILE A 11 -6.42 -5.30 -0.17
N ASN A 12 -5.26 -5.90 -0.45
CA ASN A 12 -4.19 -6.01 0.54
C ASN A 12 -3.63 -4.63 0.94
N LEU A 13 -3.48 -3.71 -0.02
CA LEU A 13 -3.12 -2.31 0.26
C LEU A 13 -4.16 -1.65 1.16
N VAL A 14 -5.46 -1.82 0.88
CA VAL A 14 -6.55 -1.29 1.73
C VAL A 14 -6.43 -1.81 3.15
N ALA A 15 -6.28 -3.13 3.32
CA ALA A 15 -6.10 -3.74 4.64
C ALA A 15 -4.87 -3.16 5.36
N GLY A 16 -3.76 -2.97 4.64
CA GLY A 16 -2.56 -2.35 5.15
C GLY A 16 -2.73 -0.89 5.58
N LEU A 17 -3.42 -0.08 4.78
CA LEU A 17 -3.68 1.33 5.09
C LEU A 17 -4.59 1.47 6.31
N VAL A 18 -5.64 0.66 6.41
CA VAL A 18 -6.54 0.62 7.58
C VAL A 18 -5.79 0.17 8.82
N LEU A 19 -4.96 -0.88 8.70
CA LEU A 19 -4.13 -1.36 9.80
C LEU A 19 -3.13 -0.30 10.26
N LEU A 20 -2.45 0.36 9.32
CA LEU A 20 -1.51 1.44 9.64
C LEU A 20 -2.21 2.64 10.26
N ALA A 21 -3.41 3.01 9.79
CA ALA A 21 -4.21 4.07 10.39
C ALA A 21 -4.59 3.74 11.84
N ALA A 22 -5.04 2.51 12.09
CA ALA A 22 -5.36 2.02 13.43
C ALA A 22 -4.10 1.98 14.32
N TYR A 23 -2.95 1.58 13.78
CA TYR A 23 -1.68 1.59 14.51
C TYR A 23 -1.22 3.00 14.87
N VAL A 24 -1.27 3.93 13.92
CA VAL A 24 -0.93 5.34 14.16
C VAL A 24 -1.87 5.96 15.18
N TYR A 25 -3.17 5.69 15.11
CA TYR A 25 -4.14 6.31 16.00
C TYR A 25 -4.14 5.68 17.40
N PHE A 26 -4.18 4.35 17.51
CA PHE A 26 -4.28 3.64 18.79
C PHE A 26 -2.95 2.99 19.23
N GLY A 27 -2.21 2.43 18.29
CA GLY A 27 -1.10 1.50 18.56
C GLY A 27 0.22 2.11 19.00
N LEU A 28 0.58 3.33 18.57
CA LEU A 28 1.92 3.90 18.81
C LEU A 28 2.33 4.02 20.29
N ASP A 29 1.37 4.21 21.19
CA ASP A 29 1.62 4.36 22.64
C ASP A 29 1.13 3.14 23.44
N GLU A 30 0.66 2.09 22.77
CA GLU A 30 0.09 0.95 23.49
C GLU A 30 1.19 0.05 24.09
N PRO A 31 1.05 -0.43 25.33
CA PRO A 31 2.02 -1.37 25.91
C PRO A 31 2.14 -2.68 25.12
N ASN A 32 1.02 -3.20 24.62
CA ASN A 32 0.98 -4.47 23.89
C ASN A 32 1.21 -4.27 22.38
N GLN A 33 2.45 -4.03 21.99
CA GLN A 33 2.83 -3.94 20.57
C GLN A 33 2.66 -5.26 19.81
N LYS A 34 2.69 -6.41 20.50
CA LYS A 34 2.72 -7.74 19.87
C LYS A 34 1.47 -8.07 19.05
N ARG A 35 0.33 -7.49 19.39
CA ARG A 35 -0.93 -7.73 18.65
C ARG A 35 -0.90 -7.24 17.21
N TRP A 36 -0.03 -6.30 16.88
CA TRP A 36 0.07 -5.70 15.55
C TRP A 36 0.96 -6.51 14.60
N ILE A 37 1.84 -7.36 15.15
CA ILE A 37 2.79 -8.21 14.42
C ILE A 37 2.09 -9.03 13.31
N PRO A 38 1.09 -9.88 13.59
CA PRO A 38 0.51 -10.74 12.55
C PRO A 38 -0.14 -9.94 11.42
N GLY A 39 -0.82 -8.85 11.73
CA GLY A 39 -1.45 -7.99 10.73
C GLY A 39 -0.42 -7.37 9.78
N PHE A 40 0.64 -6.77 10.33
CA PHE A 40 1.70 -6.17 9.52
C PHE A 40 2.49 -7.23 8.74
N GLY A 41 2.73 -8.39 9.33
CA GLY A 41 3.43 -9.50 8.70
C GLY A 41 2.67 -10.05 7.48
N VAL A 42 1.37 -10.29 7.62
CA VAL A 42 0.53 -10.81 6.51
C VAL A 42 0.45 -9.81 5.36
N VAL A 43 0.09 -8.56 5.66
CA VAL A 43 -0.04 -7.54 4.60
C VAL A 43 1.32 -7.28 3.94
N GLY A 44 2.38 -7.21 4.74
CA GLY A 44 3.74 -6.99 4.27
C GLY A 44 4.21 -8.11 3.35
N ALA A 45 4.03 -9.38 3.76
CA ALA A 45 4.46 -10.54 2.98
C ALA A 45 3.72 -10.62 1.64
N ILE A 46 2.38 -10.44 1.62
CA ILE A 46 1.60 -10.45 0.38
C ILE A 46 2.09 -9.35 -0.55
N SER A 47 2.23 -8.11 -0.06
CA SER A 47 2.69 -6.97 -0.89
C SER A 47 4.10 -7.18 -1.42
N LEU A 48 5.00 -7.74 -0.61
CA LEU A 48 6.38 -7.98 -0.99
C LEU A 48 6.49 -9.04 -2.08
N VAL A 49 5.83 -10.19 -1.89
CA VAL A 49 5.89 -11.30 -2.85
C VAL A 49 5.26 -10.91 -4.18
N THR A 50 4.05 -10.33 -4.14
CA THR A 50 3.35 -9.88 -5.35
C THR A 50 4.06 -8.72 -6.03
N GLY A 51 4.57 -7.75 -5.27
CA GLY A 51 5.36 -6.64 -5.79
C GLY A 51 6.65 -7.08 -6.48
N LEU A 52 7.43 -7.98 -5.85
CA LEU A 52 8.68 -8.50 -6.44
C LEU A 52 8.39 -9.27 -7.73
N HIS A 53 7.39 -10.16 -7.70
CA HIS A 53 7.01 -10.88 -8.91
C HIS A 53 6.59 -9.91 -10.03
N MET A 54 5.73 -8.93 -9.75
CA MET A 54 5.31 -7.95 -10.76
C MET A 54 6.48 -7.13 -11.31
N THR A 55 7.41 -6.71 -10.44
CA THR A 55 8.60 -5.92 -10.81
C THR A 55 9.58 -6.72 -11.67
N PHE A 56 9.72 -8.02 -11.44
CA PHE A 56 10.66 -8.86 -12.20
C PHE A 56 10.07 -9.46 -13.48
N THR A 57 8.76 -9.68 -13.52
CA THR A 57 8.11 -10.39 -14.65
C THR A 57 7.32 -9.46 -15.56
N TRP A 58 7.05 -8.22 -15.12
CA TRP A 58 6.29 -7.21 -15.86
C TRP A 58 5.00 -7.76 -16.50
N PRO A 59 4.09 -8.38 -15.70
CA PRO A 59 2.95 -9.13 -16.24
C PRO A 59 1.86 -8.23 -16.83
N VAL A 60 1.85 -6.92 -16.54
CA VAL A 60 0.85 -5.98 -17.05
C VAL A 60 1.45 -5.01 -18.07
N ILE A 61 0.59 -4.28 -18.79
CA ILE A 61 1.02 -3.39 -19.87
C ILE A 61 1.58 -2.09 -19.29
N GLY A 62 2.72 -1.64 -19.84
CA GLY A 62 3.23 -0.28 -19.64
C GLY A 62 3.65 0.02 -18.20
N SER A 63 3.46 1.28 -17.79
CA SER A 63 3.97 1.83 -16.52
C SER A 63 3.24 1.33 -15.28
N PHE A 64 2.22 0.49 -15.41
CA PHE A 64 1.49 -0.07 -14.27
C PHE A 64 2.34 -1.04 -13.44
N ASN A 65 3.34 -1.70 -14.04
CA ASN A 65 4.32 -2.51 -13.31
C ASN A 65 5.15 -1.69 -12.32
N ILE A 66 5.51 -0.46 -12.70
CA ILE A 66 6.21 0.47 -11.83
C ILE A 66 5.26 0.97 -10.74
N ALA A 67 4.10 1.49 -11.16
CA ALA A 67 3.13 2.11 -10.27
C ALA A 67 2.61 1.18 -9.17
N TYR A 68 2.35 -0.09 -9.49
CA TYR A 68 1.80 -1.07 -8.54
C TYR A 68 2.85 -2.06 -8.04
N GLY A 69 3.78 -2.52 -8.88
CA GLY A 69 4.79 -3.50 -8.51
C GLY A 69 5.83 -2.92 -7.55
N GLU A 70 6.57 -1.91 -8.00
CA GLU A 70 7.65 -1.30 -7.21
C GLU A 70 7.12 -0.68 -5.91
N THR A 71 5.98 0.00 -5.96
CA THR A 71 5.37 0.59 -4.76
C THR A 71 4.86 -0.47 -3.78
N SER A 72 4.41 -1.64 -4.26
CA SER A 72 4.05 -2.76 -3.39
C SER A 72 5.27 -3.42 -2.75
N VAL A 73 6.42 -3.43 -3.43
CA VAL A 73 7.69 -3.83 -2.80
C VAL A 73 8.04 -2.87 -1.66
N LEU A 74 7.99 -1.56 -1.90
CA LEU A 74 8.29 -0.55 -0.88
C LEU A 74 7.35 -0.69 0.32
N PHE A 75 6.04 -0.80 0.06
CA PHE A 75 5.03 -0.99 1.11
C PHE A 75 5.20 -2.32 1.85
N GLY A 76 5.48 -3.40 1.12
CA GLY A 76 5.71 -4.74 1.65
C GLY A 76 6.92 -4.83 2.56
N ILE A 77 8.05 -4.22 2.17
CA ILE A 77 9.27 -4.12 3.00
C ILE A 77 8.95 -3.34 4.27
N LEU A 78 8.25 -2.21 4.18
CA LEU A 78 7.91 -1.39 5.34
C LEU A 78 7.04 -2.14 6.35
N LEU A 79 5.99 -2.83 5.90
CA LEU A 79 5.09 -3.55 6.81
C LEU A 79 5.71 -4.84 7.35
N THR A 80 6.43 -5.59 6.51
CA THR A 80 7.18 -6.78 6.98
C THR A 80 8.27 -6.38 7.97
N GLY A 81 9.00 -5.30 7.67
CA GLY A 81 10.00 -4.71 8.54
C GLY A 81 9.40 -4.23 9.86
N THR A 82 8.22 -3.59 9.81
CA THR A 82 7.50 -3.17 11.01
C THR A 82 7.11 -4.39 11.85
N SER A 83 6.56 -5.44 11.24
CA SER A 83 6.25 -6.69 11.92
C SER A 83 7.47 -7.29 12.62
N LEU A 84 8.61 -7.36 11.92
CA LEU A 84 9.85 -7.88 12.47
C LEU A 84 10.39 -7.00 13.61
N ALA A 85 10.40 -5.68 13.43
CA ALA A 85 10.85 -4.73 14.44
C ALA A 85 10.01 -4.85 15.72
N LEU A 86 8.68 -4.92 15.59
CA LEU A 86 7.78 -5.11 16.73
C LEU A 86 7.99 -6.46 17.42
N ALA A 87 8.27 -7.53 16.67
CA ALA A 87 8.57 -8.85 17.22
C ALA A 87 9.89 -8.86 18.03
N MET A 88 10.88 -8.11 17.57
CA MET A 88 12.21 -8.02 18.18
C MET A 88 12.34 -6.90 19.22
N GLY A 89 11.31 -6.06 19.40
CA GLY A 89 11.36 -4.89 20.28
C GLY A 89 12.27 -3.78 19.77
N TRP A 90 12.47 -3.67 18.46
CA TRP A 90 13.29 -2.63 17.84
C TRP A 90 12.51 -1.33 17.64
N GLU A 91 13.23 -0.21 17.64
CA GLU A 91 12.71 1.11 17.31
C GLU A 91 12.33 1.21 15.83
N LEU A 92 11.23 1.93 15.53
CA LEU A 92 10.69 2.07 14.16
C LEU A 92 11.27 3.26 13.38
N ILE A 93 12.23 4.00 13.95
CA ILE A 93 12.68 5.28 13.38
C ILE A 93 13.36 5.12 12.02
N THR A 94 14.20 4.10 11.84
CA THR A 94 14.90 3.84 10.58
C THR A 94 13.93 3.39 9.49
N LEU A 95 12.93 2.56 9.83
CA LEU A 95 11.84 2.20 8.93
C LEU A 95 11.00 3.42 8.54
N SER A 96 10.78 4.36 9.47
CA SER A 96 10.04 5.59 9.18
C SER A 96 10.83 6.53 8.25
N ILE A 97 12.15 6.58 8.36
CA ILE A 97 13.01 7.31 7.40
C ILE A 97 12.91 6.67 6.01
N TYR A 98 12.92 5.34 5.91
CA TYR A 98 12.68 4.67 4.64
C TYR A 98 11.27 4.97 4.10
N GLY A 99 10.27 4.99 4.99
CA GLY A 99 8.89 5.36 4.69
C GLY A 99 8.75 6.77 4.10
N PHE A 100 9.57 7.71 4.54
CA PHE A 100 9.62 9.05 3.98
C PHE A 100 10.00 9.04 2.49
N PHE A 101 11.07 8.33 2.11
CA PHE A 101 11.49 8.23 0.71
C PHE A 101 10.49 7.47 -0.15
N ALA A 102 9.95 6.36 0.37
CA ALA A 102 8.86 5.65 -0.30
C ALA A 102 7.65 6.58 -0.53
N GLY A 103 7.32 7.41 0.45
CA GLY A 103 6.27 8.42 0.35
C GLY A 103 6.50 9.41 -0.79
N LEU A 104 7.72 9.94 -0.93
CA LEU A 104 8.08 10.85 -2.03
C LEU A 104 7.89 10.21 -3.41
N VAL A 105 8.25 8.93 -3.55
CA VAL A 105 8.01 8.17 -4.79
C VAL A 105 6.51 8.09 -5.10
N LEU A 106 5.67 7.82 -4.10
CA LEU A 106 4.22 7.77 -4.30
C LEU A 106 3.61 9.13 -4.64
N LEU A 107 4.12 10.24 -4.07
CA LEU A 107 3.72 11.59 -4.48
C LEU A 107 4.01 11.83 -5.96
N LEU A 108 5.21 11.47 -6.42
CA LEU A 108 5.59 11.59 -7.82
C LEU A 108 4.70 10.72 -8.71
N ILE A 109 4.48 9.46 -8.35
CA ILE A 109 3.62 8.54 -9.11
C ILE A 109 2.20 9.10 -9.21
N GLY A 110 1.62 9.54 -8.09
CA GLY A 110 0.28 10.12 -8.09
C GLY A 110 0.17 11.37 -8.98
N ALA A 111 1.17 12.26 -8.96
CA ALA A 111 1.24 13.40 -9.87
C ALA A 111 1.35 12.95 -11.34
N ARG A 112 2.10 11.89 -11.65
CA ARG A 112 2.22 11.34 -13.00
C ARG A 112 0.95 10.65 -13.48
N PHE A 113 0.19 9.98 -12.61
CA PHE A 113 -1.14 9.47 -12.98
C PHE A 113 -2.06 10.57 -13.49
N ILE A 114 -2.07 11.71 -12.80
CA ILE A 114 -2.88 12.88 -13.18
C ILE A 114 -2.36 13.50 -14.46
N ASN A 115 -1.06 13.79 -14.53
CA ASN A 115 -0.45 14.49 -15.66
C ASN A 115 -0.49 13.70 -16.97
N LEU A 116 -0.30 12.37 -16.91
CA LEU A 116 -0.28 11.52 -18.10
C LEU A 116 -1.65 10.96 -18.48
N GLY A 117 -2.68 11.11 -17.63
CA GLY A 117 -3.99 10.54 -17.89
C GLY A 117 -3.96 9.00 -17.98
N LEU A 118 -3.18 8.34 -17.12
CA LEU A 118 -2.89 6.90 -17.25
C LEU A 118 -4.13 6.00 -17.17
N THR A 119 -5.23 6.47 -16.56
CA THR A 119 -6.48 5.73 -16.44
C THR A 119 -7.66 6.61 -16.86
N PRO A 120 -8.86 6.04 -17.12
CA PRO A 120 -10.05 6.83 -17.42
C PRO A 120 -10.47 7.80 -16.29
N MET A 121 -10.06 7.52 -15.05
CA MET A 121 -10.29 8.39 -13.88
C MET A 121 -8.95 8.75 -13.23
N PRO A 122 -8.11 9.56 -13.90
CA PRO A 122 -6.72 9.76 -13.49
C PRO A 122 -6.62 10.52 -12.16
N LEU A 123 -7.56 11.45 -11.90
CA LEU A 123 -7.63 12.19 -10.64
C LEU A 123 -7.89 11.25 -9.45
N ARG A 124 -8.80 10.29 -9.60
CA ARG A 124 -9.17 9.34 -8.53
C ARG A 124 -7.96 8.52 -8.09
N VAL A 125 -7.25 7.93 -9.06
CA VAL A 125 -6.06 7.11 -8.77
C VAL A 125 -4.89 7.96 -8.29
N GLY A 126 -4.64 9.10 -8.93
CA GLY A 126 -3.55 9.99 -8.57
C GLY A 126 -3.68 10.56 -7.16
N VAL A 127 -4.88 11.02 -6.77
CA VAL A 127 -5.15 11.48 -5.40
C VAL A 127 -4.95 10.35 -4.38
N ALA A 128 -5.38 9.13 -4.70
CA ALA A 128 -5.17 7.98 -3.82
C ALA A 128 -3.67 7.74 -3.56
N PHE A 129 -2.84 7.72 -4.61
CA PHE A 129 -1.39 7.60 -4.48
C PHE A 129 -0.77 8.76 -3.69
N ILE A 130 -1.21 10.00 -3.93
CA ILE A 130 -0.73 11.17 -3.19
C ILE A 130 -1.04 11.02 -1.69
N LEU A 131 -2.26 10.62 -1.33
CA LEU A 131 -2.65 10.46 0.08
C LEU A 131 -1.84 9.36 0.77
N VAL A 132 -1.58 8.23 0.11
CA VAL A 132 -0.66 7.21 0.65
C VAL A 132 0.77 7.76 0.76
N GLY A 133 1.23 8.51 -0.24
CA GLY A 133 2.52 9.18 -0.24
C GLY A 133 2.69 10.14 0.94
N LEU A 134 1.65 10.92 1.26
CA LEU A 134 1.61 11.76 2.46
C LEU A 134 1.73 10.93 3.75
N GLY A 135 1.06 9.76 3.83
CA GLY A 135 1.24 8.83 4.94
C GLY A 135 2.70 8.40 5.13
N GLY A 136 3.41 8.12 4.03
CA GLY A 136 4.84 7.80 4.04
C GLY A 136 5.72 8.99 4.45
N VAL A 137 5.55 10.15 3.81
CA VAL A 137 6.31 11.38 4.11
C VAL A 137 6.17 11.80 5.57
N PHE A 138 4.96 11.71 6.13
CA PHE A 138 4.72 12.07 7.53
C PHE A 138 4.97 10.95 8.53
N SER A 139 5.44 9.76 8.10
CA SER A 139 5.70 8.64 9.01
C SER A 139 6.76 8.98 10.08
N ALA A 140 7.93 9.51 9.67
CA ALA A 140 9.00 9.90 10.59
C ALA A 140 8.60 11.06 11.53
N PRO A 141 8.01 12.17 11.04
CA PRO A 141 7.47 13.21 11.92
C PRO A 141 6.44 12.69 12.92
N THR A 142 5.54 11.80 12.49
CA THR A 142 4.48 11.23 13.34
C THR A 142 5.07 10.33 14.42
N LEU A 143 6.08 9.53 14.11
CA LEU A 143 6.75 8.69 15.10
C LEU A 143 7.57 9.52 16.09
N TYR A 144 8.32 10.52 15.62
CA TYR A 144 9.10 11.42 16.47
C TYR A 144 8.20 12.22 17.43
N LEU A 145 7.04 12.67 16.92
CA LEU A 145 6.04 13.43 17.67
C LEU A 145 4.85 12.56 18.09
N LYS A 146 5.06 11.28 18.45
CA LYS A 146 3.98 10.31 18.74
C LYS A 146 2.99 10.74 19.84
N LYS A 147 3.37 11.66 20.73
CA LYS A 147 2.47 12.24 21.74
C LYS A 147 1.47 13.26 21.16
N ASN A 148 1.72 13.78 19.96
CA ASN A 148 0.84 14.75 19.31
C ASN A 148 -0.39 14.06 18.72
N ARG A 149 -1.51 14.12 19.45
CA ARG A 149 -2.77 13.51 19.05
C ARG A 149 -3.33 14.09 17.75
N LEU A 150 -3.14 15.40 17.49
CA LEU A 150 -3.64 16.03 16.28
C LEU A 150 -2.95 15.43 15.05
N LEU A 151 -1.62 15.32 15.08
CA LEU A 151 -0.84 14.75 13.98
C LEU A 151 -1.23 13.29 13.70
N ARG A 152 -1.40 12.48 14.75
CA ARG A 152 -1.84 11.08 14.62
C ARG A 152 -3.26 10.97 14.07
N THR A 153 -4.17 11.84 14.51
CA THR A 153 -5.56 11.85 14.04
C THR A 153 -5.63 12.23 12.57
N ILE A 154 -4.94 13.30 12.16
CA ILE A 154 -4.86 13.71 10.76
C ILE A 154 -4.23 12.60 9.92
N GLY A 155 -3.11 12.03 10.35
CA GLY A 155 -2.44 10.92 9.66
C GLY A 155 -3.35 9.71 9.47
N ALA A 156 -4.09 9.31 10.51
CA ALA A 156 -5.05 8.22 10.43
C ALA A 156 -6.20 8.53 9.46
N ILE A 157 -6.76 9.75 9.48
CA ILE A 157 -7.81 10.17 8.54
C ILE A 157 -7.29 10.12 7.10
N VAL A 158 -6.10 10.65 6.83
CA VAL A 158 -5.48 10.62 5.49
C VAL A 158 -5.35 9.18 4.98
N LEU A 159 -4.85 8.27 5.83
CA LEU A 159 -4.72 6.85 5.49
C LEU A 159 -6.06 6.18 5.24
N ILE A 160 -7.09 6.47 6.04
CA ILE A 160 -8.45 5.92 5.85
C ILE A 160 -9.08 6.46 4.56
N VAL A 161 -8.95 7.75 4.25
CA VAL A 161 -9.47 8.30 3.00
C VAL A 161 -8.77 7.65 1.79
N ALA A 162 -7.45 7.48 1.84
CA ALA A 162 -6.71 6.75 0.82
C ALA A 162 -7.21 5.30 0.68
N ALA A 163 -7.42 4.61 1.80
CA ALA A 163 -7.94 3.24 1.82
C ALA A 163 -9.34 3.15 1.20
N LEU A 164 -10.24 4.10 1.47
CA LEU A 164 -11.59 4.11 0.90
C LEU A 164 -11.56 4.32 -0.62
N ILE A 165 -10.69 5.20 -1.13
CA ILE A 165 -10.54 5.41 -2.57
C ILE A 165 -9.99 4.13 -3.23
N PHE A 166 -8.94 3.52 -2.68
CA PHE A 166 -8.38 2.28 -3.20
C PHE A 166 -9.31 1.07 -3.05
N LEU A 167 -10.13 1.03 -2.00
CA LEU A 167 -11.17 0.01 -1.83
C LEU A 167 -12.18 0.09 -2.97
N SER A 168 -12.65 1.30 -3.27
CA SER A 168 -13.56 1.52 -4.37
C SER A 168 -12.92 1.11 -5.71
N ILE A 169 -11.64 1.44 -5.96
CA ILE A 169 -10.92 1.00 -7.17
C ILE A 169 -10.78 -0.53 -7.21
N GLY A 170 -10.44 -1.16 -6.08
CA GLY A 170 -10.28 -2.61 -5.95
C GLY A 170 -11.57 -3.36 -6.19
N LEU A 171 -12.70 -2.87 -5.68
CA LEU A 171 -14.02 -3.47 -5.91
C LEU A 171 -14.44 -3.37 -7.38
N ASP A 172 -14.23 -2.20 -8.02
CA ASP A 172 -14.48 -2.01 -9.45
C ASP A 172 -13.62 -2.98 -10.28
N ALA A 173 -12.36 -3.16 -9.89
CA ALA A 173 -11.42 -4.07 -10.54
C ALA A 173 -11.83 -5.54 -10.36
N TYR A 174 -12.24 -5.97 -9.16
CA TYR A 174 -12.76 -7.31 -8.92
C TYR A 174 -13.99 -7.60 -9.78
N TRP A 175 -14.94 -6.66 -9.81
CA TRP A 175 -16.15 -6.79 -10.63
C TRP A 175 -15.81 -6.98 -12.11
N THR A 176 -14.92 -6.14 -12.64
CA THR A 176 -14.51 -6.18 -14.05
C THR A 176 -13.67 -7.41 -14.37
N HIS A 177 -12.75 -7.81 -13.49
CA HIS A 177 -11.92 -9.01 -13.66
C HIS A 177 -12.81 -10.26 -13.69
N LEU A 178 -13.75 -10.41 -12.76
CA LEU A 178 -14.65 -11.58 -12.78
C LEU A 178 -15.49 -11.64 -14.06
N ALA A 179 -15.99 -10.51 -14.56
CA ALA A 179 -16.71 -10.45 -15.82
C ALA A 179 -15.81 -10.85 -17.01
N THR A 180 -14.61 -10.27 -17.09
CA THR A 180 -13.66 -10.48 -18.19
C THR A 180 -13.09 -11.90 -18.20
N PHE A 181 -12.87 -12.50 -17.03
CA PHE A 181 -12.31 -13.85 -16.85
C PHE A 181 -13.37 -14.95 -16.74
N SER A 182 -14.66 -14.62 -16.86
CA SER A 182 -15.77 -15.58 -16.69
C SER A 182 -15.71 -16.80 -17.61
N THR A 183 -15.14 -16.65 -18.81
CA THR A 183 -14.98 -17.73 -19.78
C THR A 183 -13.52 -18.12 -20.01
N TRP A 184 -12.59 -17.60 -19.20
CA TRP A 184 -11.17 -17.89 -19.36
C TRP A 184 -10.89 -19.37 -19.12
N LYS A 185 -10.03 -19.96 -19.95
CA LYS A 185 -9.54 -21.33 -19.81
C LYS A 185 -8.01 -21.32 -19.87
N PRO A 186 -7.33 -22.13 -19.03
CA PRO A 186 -5.89 -22.32 -19.18
C PRO A 186 -5.57 -22.88 -20.56
N LEU A 187 -4.38 -22.58 -21.07
CA LEU A 187 -3.89 -23.20 -22.31
C LEU A 187 -3.93 -24.73 -22.15
N PRO A 188 -4.34 -25.49 -23.18
CA PRO A 188 -4.29 -26.94 -23.12
C PRO A 188 -2.88 -27.37 -22.70
N SER A 189 -2.76 -28.18 -21.65
CA SER A 189 -1.50 -28.81 -21.28
C SER A 189 -1.01 -29.59 -22.49
N ARG A 190 0.11 -29.16 -23.08
CA ARG A 190 0.81 -29.91 -24.12
C ARG A 190 1.59 -31.06 -23.50
#